data_AF-A0A7V8VVR4-F1
#
_entry.id   AF-A0A7V8VVR4-F1
#
_cell.length_a   1.000
_cell.length_b   1.000
_cell.length_c   1.000
_cell.angle_alpha   90.00
_cell.angle_beta   90.00
_cell.angle_gamma   90.00
#
_symmetry.space_group_name_H-M   'P 1'
#
loop_
_entity.id
_entity.type
_entity.pdbx_description
1 polymer ?
#
loop_
_entity_poly.entity_id
_entity_poly.type
_entity_poly.pdbx_seq_one_letter_code
_entity_poly.pdbx_strand_id
1 'polypeptide(L)'
;MLAVMIPVALFIVALIQCLDRESTTPFHPDEARWLSRAHFIAEVRDPFGPTWDDYYVTRGQPPLGSYLMGIGLLAQGRDTVTNAVWDFGYDEEWNSFNKAMPVAEDLLAGRRTNAVVAALVVVTVYLIGLRIVERTGATLGALFLAFHPLHIYLGSQALSDQLLCLLLALAFLAAFWFGNRPDLGRAVLLGTLLGLGGATKLSPLLLSVPLAGLGAAYLIGRFRQHGRTFLTHRDARIGLLLLIQPLIAFAAFVAVSPFLWPDPIGRTYALFEFRRIEMVGQGTKWPSVAVASPTAALSRIGLRLNENSSTTARVQEALGDLFALSFKPIGFDLLLVCIGGLLLLLTVIRRGVFSPHGLMSVLLGGELTLIVLGMGSDFYRYYLPIVFISAVLVSVFVDAFWGLTLHLLARSRLPLRPSITFSPIAMRSQKPTNASTSESM
;
A
#
# COMPACT_ATOMS: atom_id res chain seq x y z
N MET A 1 -16.24 21.97 -1.11
CA MET A 1 -16.35 21.63 0.33
C MET A 1 -16.11 20.14 0.61
N LEU A 2 -16.93 19.21 0.11
CA LEU A 2 -16.77 17.76 0.36
C LEU A 2 -15.39 17.17 0.01
N ALA A 3 -14.77 17.65 -1.07
CA ALA A 3 -13.44 17.20 -1.50
C ALA A 3 -12.33 17.46 -0.46
N VAL A 4 -12.53 18.42 0.45
CA VAL A 4 -11.60 18.74 1.54
C VAL A 4 -12.09 18.12 2.86
N MET A 5 -13.40 18.17 3.13
CA MET A 5 -13.95 17.67 4.39
C MET A 5 -13.75 16.16 4.59
N ILE A 6 -13.92 15.35 3.54
CA ILE A 6 -13.80 13.89 3.66
C ILE A 6 -12.38 13.46 4.06
N PRO A 7 -11.30 13.86 3.34
CA PRO A 7 -9.95 13.47 3.74
C PRO A 7 -9.57 14.02 5.12
N VAL A 8 -10.02 15.22 5.50
CA VAL A 8 -9.81 15.76 6.86
C VAL A 8 -10.52 14.91 7.91
N ALA A 9 -11.78 14.52 7.67
CA ALA A 9 -12.52 13.65 8.59
C ALA A 9 -11.86 12.27 8.70
N LEU A 10 -11.43 11.67 7.58
CA LEU A 10 -10.71 10.40 7.57
C LEU A 10 -9.40 10.48 8.36
N PHE A 11 -8.63 11.57 8.18
CA PHE A 11 -7.41 11.82 8.93
C PHE A 11 -7.69 11.90 10.43
N ILE A 12 -8.67 12.71 10.84
CA ILE A 12 -9.02 12.91 12.25
C ILE A 12 -9.49 11.58 12.88
N VAL A 13 -10.36 10.83 12.20
CA VAL A 13 -10.86 9.54 12.69
C VAL A 13 -9.71 8.55 12.88
N ALA A 14 -8.83 8.41 11.88
CA ALA A 14 -7.69 7.50 11.96
C ALA A 14 -6.69 7.91 13.06
N LEU A 15 -6.42 9.21 13.17
CA LEU A 15 -5.52 9.76 14.19
C LEU A 15 -6.06 9.51 15.60
N ILE A 16 -7.34 9.80 15.84
CA ILE A 16 -7.97 9.56 17.15
C ILE A 16 -7.89 8.09 17.53
N GLN A 17 -8.20 7.17 16.60
CA GLN A 17 -8.14 5.72 16.87
C GLN A 17 -6.73 5.26 17.27
N CYS A 18 -5.69 5.80 16.64
CA CYS A 18 -4.31 5.43 16.97
C CYS A 18 -3.85 6.08 18.29
N LEU A 19 -4.16 7.36 18.52
CA LEU A 19 -3.78 8.09 19.73
C LEU A 19 -4.49 7.54 20.97
N ASP A 20 -5.76 7.15 20.87
CA ASP A 20 -6.52 6.52 21.96
C ASP A 20 -5.86 5.23 22.48
N ARG A 21 -5.06 4.57 21.63
CA ARG A 21 -4.35 3.34 21.97
C ARG A 21 -2.88 3.55 22.34
N GLU A 22 -2.32 4.75 22.20
CA GLU A 22 -0.88 4.96 22.34
C GLU A 22 -0.32 4.60 23.72
N SER A 23 -1.11 4.77 24.79
CA SER A 23 -0.69 4.49 26.16
C SER A 23 -1.04 3.06 26.62
N THR A 24 -1.94 2.39 25.89
CA THR A 24 -2.47 1.06 26.26
C THR A 24 -1.91 -0.06 25.39
N THR A 25 -1.36 0.28 24.22
CA THR A 25 -0.69 -0.70 23.35
C THR A 25 0.55 -1.25 24.04
N PRO A 26 0.67 -2.59 24.17
CA PRO A 26 1.85 -3.22 24.75
C PRO A 26 3.13 -2.77 24.08
N PHE A 27 4.18 -2.56 24.88
CA PHE A 27 5.51 -2.28 24.37
C PHE A 27 6.00 -3.42 23.48
N HIS A 28 6.58 -3.05 22.34
CA HIS A 28 7.23 -3.98 21.44
C HIS A 28 8.73 -3.66 21.36
N PRO A 29 9.64 -4.65 21.52
CA PRO A 29 11.09 -4.42 21.50
C PRO A 29 11.63 -3.65 20.29
N ASP A 30 11.02 -3.81 19.12
CA ASP A 30 11.42 -3.04 17.94
C ASP A 30 11.16 -1.54 18.06
N GLU A 31 10.24 -1.08 18.92
CA GLU A 31 10.07 0.36 19.21
C GLU A 31 11.38 0.94 19.78
N ALA A 32 12.01 0.23 20.72
CA ALA A 32 13.31 0.62 21.26
C ALA A 32 14.41 0.65 20.19
N ARG A 33 14.37 -0.23 19.18
CA ARG A 33 15.37 -0.20 18.07
C ARG A 33 15.19 0.96 17.11
N TRP A 34 13.95 1.39 16.87
CA TRP A 34 13.70 2.56 16.02
C TRP A 34 14.05 3.84 16.74
N LEU A 35 13.69 3.94 18.02
CA LEU A 35 14.02 5.10 18.87
C LEU A 35 15.52 5.22 19.14
N SER A 36 16.22 4.12 19.45
CA SER A 36 17.68 4.17 19.68
C SER A 36 18.47 4.68 18.48
N ARG A 37 17.90 4.60 17.28
CA ARG A 37 18.47 5.11 16.03
C ARG A 37 17.94 6.49 15.61
N ALA A 38 17.11 7.14 16.44
CA ALA A 38 16.60 8.48 16.15
C ALA A 38 17.74 9.48 15.89
N HIS A 39 18.88 9.34 16.57
CA HIS A 39 20.08 10.14 16.35
C HIS A 39 20.61 10.11 14.91
N PHE A 40 20.26 9.10 14.10
CA PHE A 40 20.66 9.04 12.68
C PHE A 40 20.31 10.32 11.91
N ILE A 41 19.22 11.03 12.26
CA ILE A 41 18.88 12.30 11.59
C ILE A 41 19.93 13.40 11.83
N ALA A 42 20.53 13.45 13.01
CA ALA A 42 21.56 14.42 13.34
C ALA A 42 22.88 14.06 12.62
N GLU A 43 23.16 12.76 12.54
CA GLU A 43 24.36 12.17 11.95
C GLU A 43 24.41 12.29 10.42
N VAL A 44 23.31 12.69 9.75
CA VAL A 44 23.33 13.06 8.32
C VAL A 44 24.28 14.24 8.06
N ARG A 45 24.57 15.07 9.07
CA ARG A 45 25.55 16.17 8.97
C ARG A 45 27.00 15.69 8.89
N ASP A 46 27.27 14.47 9.35
CA ASP A 46 28.56 13.80 9.23
C ASP A 46 28.38 12.44 8.52
N PRO A 47 28.10 12.44 7.21
CA PRO A 47 27.73 11.23 6.47
C PRO A 47 28.89 10.23 6.29
N PHE A 48 30.11 10.61 6.68
CA PHE A 48 31.30 9.76 6.69
C PHE A 48 31.79 9.44 8.11
N GLY A 49 31.03 9.83 9.13
CA GLY A 49 31.31 9.55 10.52
C GLY A 49 31.08 8.07 10.90
N PRO A 50 31.52 7.67 12.10
CA PRO A 50 31.51 6.27 12.56
C PRO A 50 30.10 5.68 12.68
N THR A 51 29.05 6.51 12.80
CA THR A 51 27.65 6.07 12.78
C THR A 51 27.31 5.26 11.52
N TRP A 52 27.97 5.55 10.41
CA TRP A 52 27.72 4.94 9.09
C TRP A 52 28.70 3.81 8.74
N ASP A 53 29.49 3.37 9.72
CA ASP A 53 30.33 2.19 9.60
C ASP A 53 29.50 0.93 9.40
N ASP A 54 30.18 -0.13 8.99
CA ASP A 54 29.53 -1.39 8.65
C ASP A 54 29.41 -2.31 9.88
N TYR A 55 28.25 -2.26 10.53
CA TYR A 55 27.93 -3.06 11.71
C TYR A 55 26.45 -3.44 11.78
N TYR A 56 26.08 -4.20 12.81
CA TYR A 56 24.73 -4.80 12.93
C TYR A 56 23.58 -3.79 12.79
N VAL A 57 23.72 -2.59 13.35
CA VAL A 57 22.63 -1.61 13.44
C VAL A 57 22.38 -0.93 12.09
N THR A 58 23.44 -0.59 11.35
CA THR A 58 23.37 -0.02 9.99
C THR A 58 22.94 -1.06 8.97
N ARG A 59 23.29 -2.34 9.17
CA ARG A 59 22.81 -3.46 8.33
C ARG A 59 21.36 -3.86 8.59
N GLY A 60 20.91 -3.73 9.85
CA GLY A 60 19.66 -4.32 10.32
C GLY A 60 18.40 -3.75 9.68
N GLN A 61 18.36 -2.43 9.49
CA GLN A 61 17.30 -1.77 8.70
C GLN A 61 17.84 -0.50 8.05
N PRO A 62 17.36 -0.16 6.84
CA PRO A 62 17.60 1.14 6.22
C PRO A 62 17.18 2.34 7.11
N PRO A 63 17.76 3.55 6.92
CA PRO A 63 17.74 4.61 7.92
C PRO A 63 16.47 5.47 7.95
N LEU A 64 15.62 5.46 6.90
CA LEU A 64 14.54 6.45 6.76
C LEU A 64 13.47 6.32 7.86
N GLY A 65 13.20 5.11 8.34
CA GLY A 65 12.32 4.90 9.49
C GLY A 65 12.87 5.54 10.78
N SER A 66 14.19 5.50 10.96
CA SER A 66 14.87 6.12 12.11
C SER A 66 14.90 7.66 11.98
N TYR A 67 15.06 8.19 10.77
CA TYR A 67 14.94 9.63 10.51
C TYR A 67 13.56 10.15 10.91
N LEU A 68 12.50 9.42 10.57
CA LEU A 68 11.14 9.79 10.98
C LEU A 68 11.02 9.88 12.50
N MET A 69 11.57 8.92 13.25
CA MET A 69 11.56 8.95 14.71
C MET A 69 12.33 10.15 15.26
N GLY A 70 13.53 10.42 14.73
CA GLY A 70 14.32 11.58 15.13
C GLY A 70 13.61 12.92 14.86
N ILE A 71 13.03 13.09 13.67
CA ILE A 71 12.23 14.28 13.33
C ILE A 71 11.03 14.41 14.27
N GLY A 72 10.32 13.31 14.53
CA GLY A 72 9.16 13.27 15.41
C GLY A 72 9.47 13.65 16.86
N LEU A 73 10.61 13.17 17.38
CA LEU A 73 11.12 13.53 18.70
C LEU A 73 11.46 15.02 18.77
N LEU A 74 12.26 15.52 17.82
CA LEU A 74 12.65 16.94 17.76
C LEU A 74 11.44 17.88 17.65
N ALA A 75 10.44 17.52 16.83
CA ALA A 75 9.21 18.30 16.69
C ALA A 75 8.37 18.39 17.98
N GLN A 76 8.59 17.46 18.91
CA GLN A 76 7.95 17.41 20.22
C GLN A 76 8.88 17.90 21.35
N GLY A 77 10.01 18.53 21.02
CA GLY A 77 10.97 19.08 21.98
C GLY A 77 11.78 18.01 22.73
N ARG A 78 11.89 16.80 22.17
CA ARG A 78 12.69 15.70 22.72
C ARG A 78 14.07 15.64 22.05
N ASP A 79 15.03 15.00 22.72
CA ASP A 79 16.34 14.68 22.13
C ASP A 79 16.22 13.47 21.19
N THR A 80 17.17 13.35 20.26
CA THR A 80 17.35 12.19 19.38
C THR A 80 18.18 11.07 20.00
N VAL A 81 18.88 11.34 21.11
CA VAL A 81 19.58 10.32 21.91
C VAL A 81 18.64 9.81 23.00
N THR A 82 18.04 8.64 22.79
CA THR A 82 16.96 8.13 23.66
C THR A 82 17.40 6.94 24.54
N ASN A 83 17.86 5.86 23.93
CA ASN A 83 18.12 4.58 24.59
C ASN A 83 19.23 3.78 23.89
N ALA A 84 19.80 2.81 24.60
CA ALA A 84 20.72 1.84 24.02
C ALA A 84 20.01 0.89 23.04
N VAL A 85 20.77 0.18 22.22
CA VAL A 85 20.22 -0.79 21.26
C VAL A 85 19.62 -1.98 22.01
N TRP A 86 18.37 -2.33 21.70
CA TRP A 86 17.72 -3.53 22.23
C TRP A 86 18.39 -4.81 21.73
N ASP A 87 18.71 -5.72 22.66
CA ASP A 87 19.27 -7.03 22.37
C ASP A 87 18.23 -8.15 22.57
N PHE A 88 17.88 -8.86 21.50
CA PHE A 88 16.94 -9.98 21.52
C PHE A 88 17.52 -11.29 22.08
N GLY A 89 18.81 -11.30 22.41
CA GLY A 89 19.45 -12.39 23.15
C GLY A 89 19.06 -12.42 24.62
N TYR A 90 18.66 -11.26 25.16
CA TYR A 90 18.32 -11.08 26.58
C TYR A 90 16.85 -10.73 26.78
N ASP A 91 16.37 -10.86 28.01
CA ASP A 91 15.00 -10.51 28.40
C ASP A 91 14.81 -9.00 28.61
N GLU A 92 13.58 -8.62 28.95
CA GLU A 92 13.20 -7.22 29.17
C GLU A 92 13.89 -6.62 30.41
N GLU A 93 14.11 -7.41 31.46
CA GLU A 93 14.76 -6.94 32.69
C GLU A 93 16.22 -6.56 32.41
N TRP A 94 16.96 -7.41 31.72
CA TRP A 94 18.33 -7.13 31.32
C TRP A 94 18.41 -5.90 30.40
N ASN A 95 17.52 -5.80 29.40
CA ASN A 95 17.50 -4.67 28.48
C ASN A 95 17.16 -3.36 29.22
N SER A 96 16.24 -3.41 30.18
CA SER A 96 15.90 -2.26 31.01
C SER A 96 17.08 -1.83 31.89
N PHE A 97 17.76 -2.79 32.53
CA PHE A 97 18.98 -2.53 33.32
C PHE A 97 20.09 -1.89 32.48
N ASN A 98 20.24 -2.32 31.21
CA ASN A 98 21.22 -1.78 30.26
C ASN A 98 20.73 -0.54 29.49
N LYS A 99 19.65 0.11 29.95
CA LYS A 99 19.09 1.35 29.36
C LYS A 99 18.68 1.20 27.89
N ALA A 100 18.34 -0.01 27.45
CA ALA A 100 17.81 -0.26 26.12
C ALA A 100 16.29 -0.01 26.04
N MET A 101 15.60 0.08 27.17
CA MET A 101 14.21 0.54 27.24
C MET A 101 14.16 2.07 27.15
N PRO A 102 13.42 2.68 26.19
CA PRO A 102 13.23 4.12 26.15
C PRO A 102 12.42 4.61 27.36
N VAL A 103 12.68 5.84 27.80
CA VAL A 103 11.80 6.49 28.77
C VAL A 103 10.40 6.70 28.17
N ALA A 104 9.39 6.70 29.03
CA ALA A 104 7.99 6.70 28.60
C ALA A 104 7.65 7.88 27.67
N GLU A 105 8.23 9.05 27.90
CA GLU A 105 7.97 10.25 27.11
C GLU A 105 8.51 10.13 25.67
N ASP A 106 9.69 9.52 25.48
CA ASP A 106 10.26 9.29 24.15
C ASP A 106 9.46 8.23 23.39
N LEU A 107 9.04 7.17 24.10
CA LEU A 107 8.19 6.13 23.53
C LEU A 107 6.86 6.73 23.04
N LEU A 108 6.17 7.50 23.87
CA LEU A 108 4.92 8.16 23.51
C LEU A 108 5.11 9.15 22.36
N ALA A 109 6.21 9.92 22.35
CA ALA A 109 6.52 10.83 21.25
C ALA A 109 6.72 10.09 19.91
N GLY A 110 7.42 8.95 19.93
CA GLY A 110 7.55 8.07 18.76
C GLY A 110 6.19 7.53 18.29
N ARG A 111 5.34 7.08 19.22
CA ARG A 111 3.99 6.57 18.93
C ARG A 111 3.08 7.63 18.29
N ARG A 112 3.07 8.85 18.82
CA ARG A 112 2.33 9.99 18.23
C ARG A 112 2.76 10.30 16.82
N THR A 113 4.07 10.30 16.58
CA THR A 113 4.64 10.52 15.25
C THR A 113 4.12 9.46 14.28
N ASN A 114 4.16 8.19 14.69
CA ASN A 114 3.69 7.10 13.85
C ASN A 114 2.16 7.11 13.65
N ALA A 115 1.39 7.54 14.64
CA ALA A 115 -0.07 7.71 14.54
C ALA A 115 -0.46 8.75 13.47
N VAL A 116 0.29 9.86 13.38
CA VAL A 116 0.12 10.85 12.30
C VAL A 116 0.39 10.22 10.93
N VAL A 117 1.47 9.44 10.82
CA VAL A 117 1.80 8.74 9.56
C VAL A 117 0.72 7.72 9.20
N ALA A 118 0.21 6.95 10.16
CA ALA A 118 -0.89 6.01 9.96
C ALA A 118 -2.15 6.73 9.41
N ALA A 119 -2.51 7.88 9.98
CA ALA A 119 -3.62 8.69 9.49
C ALA A 119 -3.40 9.22 8.06
N LEU A 120 -2.15 9.57 7.69
CA LEU A 120 -1.80 9.94 6.31
C LEU A 120 -1.91 8.75 5.34
N VAL A 121 -1.64 7.52 5.78
CA VAL A 121 -1.87 6.31 4.96
C VAL A 121 -3.35 6.19 4.60
N VAL A 122 -4.25 6.37 5.58
CA VAL A 122 -5.71 6.33 5.36
C VAL A 122 -6.15 7.39 4.34
N VAL A 123 -5.67 8.63 4.46
CA VAL A 123 -5.95 9.68 3.48
C VAL A 123 -5.43 9.31 2.10
N THR A 124 -4.24 8.73 2.01
CA THR A 124 -3.66 8.35 0.72
C THR A 124 -4.43 7.19 0.08
N VAL A 125 -4.94 6.23 0.86
CA VAL A 125 -5.88 5.19 0.36
C VAL A 125 -7.13 5.82 -0.24
N TYR A 126 -7.73 6.82 0.42
CA TYR A 126 -8.86 7.56 -0.14
C TYR A 126 -8.50 8.22 -1.47
N LEU A 127 -7.33 8.86 -1.55
CA LEU A 127 -6.86 9.52 -2.79
C LEU A 127 -6.60 8.51 -3.91
N ILE A 128 -6.07 7.32 -3.61
CA ILE A 128 -5.95 6.21 -4.57
C ILE A 128 -7.34 5.76 -5.01
N GLY A 129 -8.27 5.56 -4.07
CA GLY A 129 -9.66 5.20 -4.33
C GLY A 129 -10.32 6.16 -5.31
N LEU A 130 -10.19 7.48 -5.11
CA LEU A 130 -10.72 8.50 -6.01
C LEU A 130 -10.16 8.44 -7.44
N ARG A 131 -9.06 7.72 -7.67
CA ARG A 131 -8.50 7.51 -9.01
C ARG A 131 -9.09 6.30 -9.72
N ILE A 132 -9.62 5.33 -8.99
CA ILE A 132 -10.06 4.04 -9.52
C ILE A 132 -11.58 3.81 -9.41
N VAL A 133 -12.25 4.48 -8.49
CA VAL A 133 -13.67 4.32 -8.18
C VAL A 133 -14.34 5.66 -7.84
N GLU A 134 -15.66 5.66 -7.69
CA GLU A 134 -16.39 6.82 -7.19
C GLU A 134 -16.08 7.11 -5.72
N ARG A 135 -16.46 8.31 -5.30
CA ARG A 135 -16.21 8.83 -3.95
C ARG A 135 -16.71 7.91 -2.84
N THR A 136 -17.84 7.23 -3.02
CA THR A 136 -18.41 6.32 -2.03
C THR A 136 -17.49 5.13 -1.79
N GLY A 137 -17.04 4.45 -2.86
CA GLY A 137 -16.09 3.34 -2.77
C GLY A 137 -14.77 3.78 -2.14
N ALA A 138 -14.22 4.92 -2.56
CA ALA A 138 -12.99 5.47 -2.01
C ALA A 138 -13.11 5.78 -0.50
N THR A 139 -14.23 6.36 -0.07
CA THR A 139 -14.46 6.70 1.33
C THR A 139 -14.59 5.45 2.19
N LEU A 140 -15.39 4.48 1.76
CA LEU A 140 -15.63 3.25 2.52
C LEU A 140 -14.41 2.33 2.56
N GLY A 141 -13.59 2.27 1.51
CA GLY A 141 -12.31 1.57 1.57
C GLY A 141 -11.27 2.24 2.47
N ALA A 142 -11.22 3.57 2.52
CA ALA A 142 -10.38 4.28 3.49
C ALA A 142 -10.87 4.08 4.94
N LEU A 143 -12.19 4.12 5.18
CA LEU A 143 -12.75 3.78 6.49
C LEU A 143 -12.45 2.33 6.86
N PHE A 144 -12.49 1.40 5.90
CA PHE A 144 -12.10 0.01 6.14
C PHE A 144 -10.69 -0.08 6.74
N LEU A 145 -9.72 0.69 6.21
CA LEU A 145 -8.37 0.77 6.79
C LEU A 145 -8.36 1.45 8.15
N ALA A 146 -9.05 2.60 8.29
CA ALA A 146 -9.08 3.38 9.52
C ALA A 146 -9.61 2.59 10.72
N PHE A 147 -10.52 1.64 10.48
CA PHE A 147 -11.08 0.77 11.52
C PHE A 147 -10.38 -0.59 11.66
N HIS A 148 -9.41 -0.90 10.78
CA HIS A 148 -8.75 -2.19 10.79
C HIS A 148 -7.91 -2.37 12.06
N PRO A 149 -8.16 -3.41 12.89
CA PRO A 149 -7.50 -3.58 14.18
C PRO A 149 -5.97 -3.56 14.08
N LEU A 150 -5.42 -4.26 13.09
CA LEU A 150 -3.97 -4.31 12.88
C LEU A 150 -3.36 -2.95 12.47
N HIS A 151 -4.07 -2.14 11.68
CA HIS A 151 -3.58 -0.81 11.30
C HIS A 151 -3.53 0.12 12.51
N ILE A 152 -4.55 0.07 13.37
CA ILE A 152 -4.58 0.85 14.62
C ILE A 152 -3.47 0.38 15.57
N TYR A 153 -3.35 -0.94 15.79
CA TYR A 153 -2.34 -1.51 16.68
C TYR A 153 -0.91 -1.12 16.28
N LEU A 154 -0.56 -1.24 14.99
CA LEU A 154 0.77 -0.87 14.51
C LEU A 154 0.94 0.65 14.36
N GLY A 155 -0.16 1.38 14.14
CA GLY A 155 -0.19 2.85 14.10
C GLY A 155 0.04 3.48 15.46
N SER A 156 -0.27 2.77 16.55
CA SER A 156 -0.03 3.20 17.93
C SER A 156 1.29 2.71 18.53
N GLN A 157 2.18 2.11 17.73
CA GLN A 157 3.56 1.74 18.11
C GLN A 157 4.59 2.65 17.40
N ALA A 158 5.77 2.85 17.98
CA ALA A 158 6.87 3.59 17.36
C ALA A 158 7.66 2.71 16.36
N LEU A 159 7.03 2.36 15.23
CA LEU A 159 7.61 1.50 14.18
C LEU A 159 7.72 2.24 12.84
N SER A 160 8.46 1.68 11.87
CA SER A 160 8.60 2.25 10.52
C SER A 160 7.56 1.74 9.52
N ASP A 161 6.74 0.77 9.90
CA ASP A 161 5.82 0.07 8.99
C ASP A 161 4.76 0.99 8.38
N GLN A 162 4.29 2.01 9.10
CA GLN A 162 3.34 2.99 8.54
C GLN A 162 4.02 3.91 7.52
N LEU A 163 5.28 4.28 7.75
CA LEU A 163 6.06 5.07 6.78
C LEU A 163 6.23 4.28 5.47
N LEU A 164 6.55 2.99 5.57
CA LEU A 164 6.61 2.10 4.42
C LEU A 164 5.27 2.11 3.66
N CYS A 165 4.15 1.95 4.37
CA CYS A 165 2.83 1.96 3.75
C CYS A 165 2.50 3.31 3.10
N LEU A 166 2.90 4.43 3.70
CA LEU A 166 2.72 5.76 3.13
C LEU A 166 3.51 5.91 1.84
N LEU A 167 4.77 5.51 1.82
CA LEU A 167 5.63 5.58 0.63
C LEU A 167 5.14 4.68 -0.49
N LEU A 168 4.68 3.46 -0.17
CA LEU A 168 4.03 2.57 -1.14
C LEU A 168 2.73 3.18 -1.69
N ALA A 169 1.88 3.75 -0.83
CA ALA A 169 0.64 4.38 -1.26
C ALA A 169 0.89 5.58 -2.19
N LEU A 170 1.87 6.42 -1.86
CA LEU A 170 2.30 7.51 -2.73
C LEU A 170 2.91 6.99 -4.04
N ALA A 171 3.70 5.91 -4.01
CA ALA A 171 4.25 5.29 -5.21
C ALA A 171 3.14 4.74 -6.13
N PHE A 172 2.08 4.15 -5.57
CA PHE A 172 0.94 3.65 -6.35
C PHE A 172 0.17 4.80 -7.01
N LEU A 173 -0.03 5.90 -6.28
CA LEU A 173 -0.62 7.12 -6.83
C LEU A 173 0.25 7.75 -7.93
N ALA A 174 1.57 7.77 -7.73
CA ALA A 174 2.54 8.23 -8.72
C ALA A 174 2.53 7.35 -9.99
N ALA A 175 2.44 6.02 -9.83
CA ALA A 175 2.30 5.09 -10.95
C ALA A 175 1.00 5.31 -11.73
N PHE A 176 -0.11 5.56 -11.03
CA PHE A 176 -1.38 5.91 -11.67
C PHE A 176 -1.27 7.22 -12.46
N TRP A 177 -0.65 8.27 -11.89
CA TRP A 177 -0.44 9.53 -12.59
C TRP A 177 0.51 9.40 -13.77
N PHE A 178 1.57 8.61 -13.62
CA PHE A 178 2.51 8.29 -14.70
C PHE A 178 1.79 7.58 -15.85
N GLY A 179 0.97 6.57 -15.57
CA GLY A 179 0.19 5.87 -16.60
C GLY A 179 -0.82 6.77 -17.32
N ASN A 180 -1.31 7.84 -16.69
CA ASN A 180 -2.19 8.82 -17.36
C ASN A 180 -1.41 9.75 -18.29
N ARG A 181 -0.24 10.19 -17.84
CA ARG A 181 0.58 11.18 -18.52
C ARG A 181 2.06 10.83 -18.29
N PRO A 182 2.66 10.02 -19.17
CA PRO A 182 4.03 9.55 -19.00
C PRO A 182 5.01 10.67 -19.35
N ASP A 183 5.52 11.33 -18.32
CA ASP A 183 6.61 12.29 -18.44
C ASP A 183 7.73 11.99 -17.44
N LEU A 184 8.87 12.64 -17.65
CA LEU A 184 10.06 12.41 -16.84
C LEU A 184 9.84 12.78 -15.37
N GLY A 185 9.10 13.85 -15.08
CA GLY A 185 8.82 14.28 -13.71
C GLY A 185 8.05 13.22 -12.92
N ARG A 186 7.03 12.60 -13.53
CA ARG A 186 6.28 11.51 -12.90
C ARG A 186 7.09 10.22 -12.79
N ALA A 187 7.96 9.94 -13.76
CA ALA A 187 8.88 8.81 -13.70
C ALA A 187 9.91 8.97 -12.58
N VAL A 188 10.46 10.19 -12.41
CA VAL A 188 11.36 10.53 -11.30
C VAL A 188 10.63 10.41 -9.97
N LEU A 189 9.44 10.99 -9.83
CA LEU A 189 8.64 10.87 -8.62
C LEU A 189 8.39 9.41 -8.23
N LEU A 190 7.95 8.57 -9.18
CA LEU A 190 7.71 7.16 -8.93
C LEU A 190 8.97 6.43 -8.46
N GLY A 191 10.07 6.55 -9.21
CA GLY A 191 11.34 5.90 -8.85
C GLY A 191 11.86 6.39 -7.50
N THR A 192 11.81 7.70 -7.23
CA THR A 192 12.21 8.27 -5.94
C THR A 192 11.39 7.69 -4.80
N LEU A 193 10.05 7.60 -4.93
CA LEU A 193 9.21 7.02 -3.88
C LEU A 193 9.52 5.53 -3.63
N LEU A 194 9.81 4.76 -4.67
CA LEU A 194 10.27 3.37 -4.53
C LEU A 194 11.64 3.28 -3.84
N GLY A 195 12.56 4.19 -4.15
CA GLY A 195 13.88 4.28 -3.51
C GLY A 195 13.82 4.68 -2.04
N LEU A 196 12.98 5.68 -1.71
CA LEU A 196 12.69 6.06 -0.32
C LEU A 196 11.98 4.93 0.44
N GLY A 197 11.07 4.22 -0.23
CA GLY A 197 10.47 2.99 0.29
C GLY A 197 11.55 1.95 0.62
N GLY A 198 12.49 1.72 -0.31
CA GLY A 198 13.73 0.95 -0.14
C GLY A 198 14.55 1.37 1.09
N ALA A 199 14.65 2.69 1.31
CA ALA A 199 15.33 3.30 2.45
C ALA A 199 14.55 3.18 3.78
N THR A 200 13.33 2.65 3.74
CA THR A 200 12.55 2.25 4.93
C THR A 200 12.61 0.74 5.15
N LYS A 201 12.31 -0.03 4.10
CA LYS A 201 12.48 -1.49 4.01
C LYS A 201 12.84 -1.88 2.59
N LEU A 202 13.53 -3.00 2.38
CA LEU A 202 14.08 -3.32 1.06
C LEU A 202 13.04 -3.70 -0.02
N SER A 203 11.79 -4.07 0.33
CA SER A 203 10.81 -4.57 -0.64
C SER A 203 10.42 -3.56 -1.74
N PRO A 204 10.17 -2.27 -1.48
CA PRO A 204 9.75 -1.34 -2.52
C PRO A 204 10.84 -1.08 -3.57
N LEU A 205 12.13 -1.22 -3.20
CA LEU A 205 13.23 -1.12 -4.16
C LEU A 205 13.12 -2.22 -5.23
N LEU A 206 12.74 -3.44 -4.83
CA LEU A 206 12.55 -4.58 -5.75
C LEU A 206 11.36 -4.38 -6.70
N LEU A 207 10.36 -3.57 -6.34
CA LEU A 207 9.23 -3.25 -7.22
C LEU A 207 9.62 -2.45 -8.48
N SER A 208 10.80 -1.83 -8.48
CA SER A 208 11.31 -1.16 -9.68
C SER A 208 11.65 -2.14 -10.81
N VAL A 209 11.97 -3.40 -10.49
CA VAL A 209 12.33 -4.46 -11.43
C VAL A 209 11.15 -4.87 -12.33
N PRO A 210 9.96 -5.26 -11.82
CA PRO A 210 8.83 -5.59 -12.67
C PRO A 210 8.37 -4.41 -13.54
N LEU A 211 8.50 -3.16 -13.07
CA LEU A 211 8.26 -1.98 -13.91
C LEU A 211 9.23 -1.91 -15.09
N ALA A 212 10.53 -2.09 -14.85
CA ALA A 212 11.52 -2.14 -15.92
C ALA A 212 11.27 -3.31 -16.88
N GLY A 213 10.90 -4.47 -16.37
CA GLY A 213 10.51 -5.64 -17.16
C GLY A 213 9.33 -5.34 -18.10
N LEU A 214 8.30 -4.64 -17.61
CA LEU A 214 7.19 -4.17 -18.45
C LEU A 214 7.65 -3.15 -19.49
N GLY A 215 8.53 -2.22 -19.10
CA GLY A 215 9.13 -1.26 -20.03
C GLY A 215 9.87 -1.94 -21.18
N ALA A 216 10.71 -2.93 -20.87
CA ALA A 216 11.43 -3.74 -21.85
C ALA A 216 10.47 -4.55 -22.74
N ALA A 217 9.50 -5.25 -22.15
CA ALA A 217 8.50 -6.02 -22.90
C ALA A 217 7.71 -5.13 -23.87
N TYR A 218 7.36 -3.92 -23.45
CA TYR A 218 6.69 -2.95 -24.30
C TYR A 218 7.53 -2.52 -25.49
N LEU A 219 8.80 -2.16 -25.25
CA LEU A 219 9.72 -1.73 -26.30
C LEU A 219 9.96 -2.85 -27.32
N ILE A 220 10.17 -4.09 -26.85
CA ILE A 220 10.36 -5.27 -27.70
C ILE A 220 9.10 -5.52 -28.55
N GLY A 221 7.91 -5.48 -27.93
CA GLY A 221 6.64 -5.68 -28.64
C GLY A 221 6.40 -4.64 -29.72
N ARG A 222 6.67 -3.36 -29.43
CA ARG A 222 6.51 -2.26 -30.39
C ARG A 222 7.53 -2.29 -31.52
N PHE A 223 8.79 -2.61 -31.21
CA PHE A 223 9.83 -2.80 -32.22
C PHE A 223 9.47 -3.91 -33.21
N ARG A 224 8.93 -5.04 -32.72
CA ARG A 224 8.45 -6.14 -33.58
C ARG A 224 7.29 -5.74 -34.50
N GLN A 225 6.39 -4.87 -34.03
CA GLN A 225 5.23 -4.44 -34.81
C GLN A 225 5.55 -3.37 -35.86
N HIS A 226 6.42 -2.42 -35.54
CA HIS A 226 6.62 -1.20 -36.36
C HIS A 226 8.05 -1.05 -36.89
N GLY A 227 8.96 -1.99 -36.62
CA GLY A 227 10.36 -1.87 -37.01
C GLY A 227 11.04 -0.66 -36.38
N ARG A 228 11.94 0.02 -37.12
CA ARG A 228 12.74 1.15 -36.61
C ARG A 228 11.97 2.47 -36.42
N THR A 229 10.81 2.64 -37.05
CA THR A 229 10.02 3.88 -36.95
C THR A 229 9.32 4.03 -35.60
N PHE A 230 9.34 3.01 -34.75
CA PHE A 230 8.67 3.05 -33.43
C PHE A 230 9.29 4.04 -32.43
N LEU A 231 10.59 4.37 -32.55
CA LEU A 231 11.29 5.25 -31.60
C LEU A 231 10.77 6.69 -31.59
N THR A 232 10.08 7.12 -32.65
CA THR A 232 9.48 8.45 -32.75
C THR A 232 8.07 8.52 -32.15
N HIS A 233 7.47 7.38 -31.80
CA HIS A 233 6.14 7.34 -31.20
C HIS A 233 6.19 7.66 -29.70
N ARG A 234 5.18 8.42 -29.24
CA ARG A 234 4.88 8.70 -27.83
C ARG A 234 4.91 7.44 -26.95
N ASP A 235 4.62 6.30 -27.55
CA ASP A 235 4.61 4.98 -26.95
C ASP A 235 6.01 4.52 -26.49
N ALA A 236 7.06 4.69 -27.31
CA ALA A 236 8.42 4.31 -26.94
C ALA A 236 8.90 5.03 -25.67
N ARG A 237 8.41 6.26 -25.44
CA ARG A 237 8.69 7.04 -24.25
C ARG A 237 8.23 6.34 -22.96
N ILE A 238 7.06 5.70 -22.95
CA ILE A 238 6.55 4.98 -21.77
C ILE A 238 7.52 3.85 -21.42
N GLY A 239 7.86 3.03 -22.42
CA GLY A 239 8.76 1.90 -22.24
C GLY A 239 10.12 2.31 -21.69
N LEU A 240 10.71 3.38 -22.24
CA LEU A 240 11.99 3.92 -21.75
C LEU A 240 11.89 4.48 -20.33
N LEU A 241 10.83 5.24 -20.02
CA LEU A 241 10.64 5.82 -18.68
C LEU A 241 10.37 4.76 -17.60
N LEU A 242 9.76 3.62 -17.97
CA LEU A 242 9.63 2.45 -17.11
C LEU A 242 10.96 1.70 -16.95
N LEU A 243 11.74 1.57 -18.03
CA LEU A 243 13.03 0.87 -18.02
C LEU A 243 14.05 1.53 -17.07
N ILE A 244 14.01 2.85 -16.92
CA ILE A 244 14.92 3.60 -16.03
C ILE A 244 14.50 3.60 -14.55
N GLN A 245 13.36 3.00 -14.18
CA GLN A 245 12.87 3.02 -12.79
C GLN A 245 13.86 2.44 -11.76
N PRO A 246 14.56 1.31 -12.02
CA PRO A 246 15.56 0.79 -11.10
C PRO A 246 16.70 1.76 -10.84
N LEU A 247 17.15 2.50 -11.87
CA LEU A 247 18.22 3.48 -11.72
C LEU A 247 17.78 4.65 -10.83
N ILE A 248 16.58 5.18 -11.06
CA ILE A 248 16.03 6.29 -10.26
C ILE A 248 15.82 5.84 -8.81
N ALA A 249 15.22 4.66 -8.60
CA ALA A 249 14.97 4.12 -7.28
C ALA A 249 16.27 3.84 -6.51
N PHE A 250 17.26 3.23 -7.17
CA PHE A 250 18.57 3.00 -6.58
C PHE A 250 19.28 4.31 -6.23
N ALA A 251 19.26 5.30 -7.12
CA ALA A 251 19.86 6.61 -6.85
C ALA A 251 19.22 7.29 -5.63
N ALA A 252 17.88 7.28 -5.52
CA ALA A 252 17.20 7.84 -4.36
C ALA A 252 17.49 7.07 -3.06
N PHE A 253 17.55 5.73 -3.13
CA PHE A 253 17.93 4.86 -2.02
C PHE A 253 19.33 5.15 -1.49
N VAL A 254 20.31 5.28 -2.38
CA VAL A 254 21.70 5.65 -2.05
C VAL A 254 21.78 7.07 -1.50
N ALA A 255 21.08 8.03 -2.12
CA ALA A 255 21.13 9.43 -1.72
C ALA A 255 20.71 9.68 -0.27
N VAL A 256 19.75 8.92 0.26
CA VAL A 256 19.26 9.09 1.65
C VAL A 256 19.94 8.18 2.67
N SER A 257 20.86 7.32 2.24
CA SER A 257 21.52 6.33 3.09
C SER A 257 23.04 6.51 3.05
N PRO A 258 23.62 7.34 3.93
CA PRO A 258 25.07 7.56 3.99
C PRO A 258 25.87 6.27 4.16
N PHE A 259 25.30 5.27 4.85
CA PHE A 259 25.85 3.92 4.92
C PHE A 259 26.20 3.37 3.52
N LEU A 260 25.46 3.69 2.46
CA LEU A 260 25.72 3.15 1.13
C LEU A 260 26.82 3.89 0.36
N TRP A 261 27.22 5.10 0.75
CA TRP A 261 28.07 5.96 -0.09
C TRP A 261 29.47 5.41 -0.37
N PRO A 262 30.16 4.75 0.57
CA PRO A 262 31.50 4.22 0.31
C PRO A 262 31.52 3.09 -0.73
N ASP A 263 30.44 2.31 -0.82
CA ASP A 263 30.28 1.21 -1.78
C ASP A 263 28.78 0.94 -2.00
N PRO A 264 28.12 1.69 -2.91
CA PRO A 264 26.67 1.63 -3.07
C PRO A 264 26.16 0.24 -3.46
N ILE A 265 26.94 -0.49 -4.26
CA ILE A 265 26.54 -1.81 -4.75
C ILE A 265 26.81 -2.87 -3.69
N GLY A 266 28.05 -2.96 -3.18
CA GLY A 266 28.42 -4.01 -2.23
C GLY A 266 27.72 -3.86 -0.88
N ARG A 267 27.52 -2.63 -0.38
CA ARG A 267 26.75 -2.41 0.86
C ARG A 267 25.25 -2.64 0.65
N THR A 268 24.69 -2.38 -0.53
CA THR A 268 23.30 -2.79 -0.83
C THR A 268 23.17 -4.31 -0.83
N TYR A 269 24.11 -5.03 -1.45
CA TYR A 269 24.16 -6.48 -1.40
C TYR A 269 24.24 -6.99 0.04
N ALA A 270 25.10 -6.38 0.88
CA ALA A 270 25.22 -6.71 2.29
C ALA A 270 23.91 -6.53 3.06
N LEU A 271 23.10 -5.51 2.75
CA LEU A 271 21.76 -5.33 3.35
C LEU A 271 20.82 -6.49 2.99
N PHE A 272 20.76 -6.88 1.70
CA PHE A 272 19.92 -7.99 1.27
C PHE A 272 20.38 -9.33 1.89
N GLU A 273 21.68 -9.58 1.89
CA GLU A 273 22.25 -10.80 2.45
C GLU A 273 22.03 -10.88 3.96
N PHE A 274 22.23 -9.77 4.68
CA PHE A 274 21.94 -9.68 6.10
C PHE A 274 20.47 -10.00 6.40
N ARG A 275 19.52 -9.43 5.64
CA ARG A 275 18.09 -9.69 5.82
C ARG A 275 17.73 -11.14 5.49
N ARG A 276 18.36 -11.75 4.48
CA ARG A 276 18.18 -13.17 4.17
C ARG A 276 18.62 -14.05 5.34
N ILE A 277 19.81 -13.81 5.88
CA ILE A 277 20.35 -14.55 7.03
C ILE A 277 19.49 -14.34 8.27
N GLU A 278 19.08 -13.09 8.54
CA GLU A 278 18.25 -12.75 9.70
C GLU A 278 16.89 -13.46 9.64
N MET A 279 16.20 -13.49 8.49
CA MET A 279 14.92 -14.21 8.36
C MET A 279 15.07 -15.72 8.62
N VAL A 280 16.15 -16.34 8.12
CA VAL A 280 16.44 -17.76 8.40
C VAL A 280 16.71 -17.97 9.89
N GLY A 281 17.56 -17.14 10.50
CA GLY A 281 17.88 -17.21 11.92
C GLY A 281 16.65 -17.01 12.82
N GLN A 282 15.75 -16.10 12.47
CA GLN A 282 14.49 -15.89 13.19
C GLN A 282 13.57 -17.11 13.10
N GLY A 283 13.45 -17.73 11.92
CA GLY A 283 12.70 -18.97 11.76
C GLY A 283 13.27 -20.14 12.58
N THR A 284 14.58 -20.24 12.70
CA THR A 284 15.24 -21.24 13.56
C THR A 284 15.06 -20.94 15.04
N LYS A 285 15.21 -19.68 15.47
CA LYS A 285 15.10 -19.27 16.88
C LYS A 285 13.66 -19.34 17.38
N TRP A 286 12.68 -19.07 16.53
CA TRP A 286 11.25 -19.08 16.87
C TRP A 286 10.44 -19.96 15.91
N PRO A 287 10.49 -21.29 16.07
CA PRO A 287 9.80 -22.21 15.17
C PRO A 287 8.28 -21.99 15.07
N SER A 288 7.66 -21.46 16.12
CA SER A 288 6.22 -21.18 16.16
C SER A 288 5.77 -20.08 15.19
N VAL A 289 6.67 -19.16 14.82
CA VAL A 289 6.40 -18.09 13.85
C VAL A 289 7.05 -18.36 12.50
N ALA A 290 7.81 -19.44 12.33
CA ALA A 290 8.46 -19.74 11.05
C ALA A 290 7.43 -19.98 9.93
N VAL A 291 7.70 -19.44 8.74
CA VAL A 291 6.86 -19.62 7.55
C VAL A 291 7.69 -20.35 6.50
N ALA A 292 7.39 -21.63 6.30
CA ALA A 292 8.21 -22.53 5.48
C ALA A 292 7.93 -22.45 3.98
N SER A 293 6.79 -21.90 3.55
CA SER A 293 6.39 -21.88 2.15
C SER A 293 5.41 -20.73 1.83
N PRO A 294 5.27 -20.38 0.54
CA PRO A 294 4.24 -19.42 0.10
C PRO A 294 2.81 -19.84 0.46
N THR A 295 2.51 -21.15 0.45
CA THR A 295 1.20 -21.66 0.85
C THR A 295 0.95 -21.49 2.35
N ALA A 296 1.98 -21.69 3.18
CA ALA A 296 1.92 -21.40 4.61
C ALA A 296 1.73 -19.89 4.83
N ALA A 297 2.44 -19.03 4.08
CA ALA A 297 2.26 -17.58 4.14
C ALA A 297 0.82 -17.17 3.84
N LEU A 298 0.23 -17.69 2.76
CA LEU A 298 -1.18 -17.43 2.41
C LEU A 298 -2.16 -17.90 3.50
N SER A 299 -1.92 -19.08 4.08
CA SER A 299 -2.73 -19.58 5.21
C SER A 299 -2.64 -18.65 6.42
N ARG A 300 -1.45 -18.17 6.77
CA ARG A 300 -1.25 -17.20 7.86
C ARG A 300 -1.91 -15.86 7.56
N ILE A 301 -1.85 -15.37 6.31
CA ILE A 301 -2.58 -14.16 5.90
C ILE A 301 -4.09 -14.37 6.11
N GLY A 302 -4.62 -15.53 5.72
CA GLY A 302 -5.98 -15.98 6.00
C GLY A 302 -6.38 -15.82 7.46
N LEU A 303 -5.64 -16.52 8.33
CA LEU A 303 -5.84 -16.52 9.77
C LEU A 303 -5.74 -15.10 10.37
N ARG A 304 -4.70 -14.35 10.02
CA ARG A 304 -4.42 -13.04 10.61
C ARG A 304 -5.45 -12.00 10.21
N LEU A 305 -5.80 -11.91 8.93
CA LEU A 305 -6.67 -10.85 8.41
C LEU A 305 -8.16 -11.18 8.49
N ASN A 306 -8.53 -12.45 8.63
CA ASN A 306 -9.93 -12.84 8.71
C ASN A 306 -10.38 -13.21 10.13
N GLU A 307 -9.53 -13.88 10.91
CA GLU A 307 -9.90 -14.37 12.24
C GLU A 307 -9.38 -13.45 13.35
N ASN A 308 -8.11 -13.04 13.30
CA ASN A 308 -7.48 -12.29 14.39
C ASN A 308 -7.66 -10.77 14.28
N SER A 309 -7.79 -10.24 13.06
CA SER A 309 -7.84 -8.81 12.81
C SER A 309 -8.68 -8.53 11.57
N SER A 310 -10.00 -8.52 11.74
CA SER A 310 -10.96 -8.23 10.68
C SER A 310 -11.77 -6.96 10.98
N THR A 311 -11.83 -6.04 10.01
CA THR A 311 -12.70 -4.87 10.09
C THR A 311 -14.17 -5.26 10.03
N THR A 312 -14.56 -6.21 9.18
CA THR A 312 -15.97 -6.64 9.07
C THR A 312 -16.45 -7.35 10.33
N ALA A 313 -15.61 -8.15 10.99
CA ALA A 313 -15.94 -8.75 12.29
C ALA A 313 -16.11 -7.67 13.37
N ARG A 314 -15.25 -6.65 13.40
CA ARG A 314 -15.38 -5.54 14.36
C ARG A 314 -16.64 -4.70 14.13
N VAL A 315 -17.02 -4.45 12.87
CA VAL A 315 -18.28 -3.77 12.54
C VAL A 315 -19.48 -4.60 12.98
N GLN A 316 -19.43 -5.92 12.75
CA GLN A 316 -20.44 -6.86 13.23
C GLN A 316 -20.61 -6.82 14.74
N GLU A 317 -19.51 -6.88 15.49
CA GLU A 317 -19.51 -6.76 16.96
C GLU A 317 -20.16 -5.44 17.41
N ALA A 318 -19.73 -4.31 16.84
CA ALA A 318 -20.30 -3.00 17.17
C ALA A 318 -21.81 -2.90 16.85
N LEU A 319 -22.29 -3.54 15.78
CA LEU A 319 -23.72 -3.61 15.46
C LEU A 319 -24.46 -4.56 16.42
N GLY A 320 -23.83 -5.67 16.81
CA GLY A 320 -24.34 -6.59 17.82
C GLY A 320 -24.58 -5.87 19.15
N ASP A 321 -23.60 -5.11 19.61
CA ASP A 321 -23.71 -4.30 20.83
C ASP A 321 -24.81 -3.23 20.71
N LEU A 322 -24.84 -2.50 19.59
CA LEU A 322 -25.82 -1.42 19.36
C LEU A 322 -27.26 -1.92 19.37
N PHE A 323 -27.51 -3.12 18.82
CA PHE A 323 -28.86 -3.69 18.72
C PHE A 323 -29.13 -4.79 19.76
N ALA A 324 -28.22 -4.99 20.72
CA ALA A 324 -28.27 -6.08 21.70
C ALA A 324 -28.48 -7.48 21.08
N LEU A 325 -27.85 -7.72 19.93
CA LEU A 325 -27.89 -9.00 19.21
C LEU A 325 -26.64 -9.84 19.55
N SER A 326 -26.85 -11.06 20.02
CA SER A 326 -25.76 -12.02 20.26
C SER A 326 -25.53 -12.90 19.03
N PHE A 327 -24.48 -12.62 18.27
CA PHE A 327 -24.00 -13.50 17.21
C PHE A 327 -22.47 -13.54 17.23
N LYS A 328 -21.88 -14.66 16.77
CA LYS A 328 -20.44 -14.78 16.64
C LYS A 328 -19.99 -13.95 15.43
N PRO A 329 -19.17 -12.89 15.60
CA PRO A 329 -18.68 -12.12 14.46
C PRO A 329 -17.82 -12.99 13.54
N ILE A 330 -18.02 -12.87 12.23
CA ILE A 330 -17.26 -13.61 11.21
C ILE A 330 -16.60 -12.60 10.29
N GLY A 331 -15.27 -12.67 10.16
CA GLY A 331 -14.55 -11.86 9.18
C GLY A 331 -14.86 -12.31 7.75
N PHE A 332 -15.14 -11.34 6.88
CA PHE A 332 -15.28 -11.53 5.43
C PHE A 332 -14.31 -10.63 4.64
N ASP A 333 -13.34 -10.01 5.30
CA ASP A 333 -12.43 -9.02 4.71
C ASP A 333 -11.76 -9.57 3.45
N LEU A 334 -11.18 -10.78 3.53
CA LEU A 334 -10.50 -11.41 2.39
C LEU A 334 -11.43 -11.76 1.24
N LEU A 335 -12.69 -12.08 1.51
CA LEU A 335 -13.68 -12.32 0.45
C LEU A 335 -13.93 -11.01 -0.33
N LEU A 336 -14.11 -9.89 0.38
CA LEU A 336 -14.29 -8.57 -0.26
C LEU A 336 -13.05 -8.19 -1.08
N VAL A 337 -11.86 -8.44 -0.53
CA VAL A 337 -10.57 -8.21 -1.20
C VAL A 337 -10.45 -9.04 -2.48
N CYS A 338 -10.79 -10.34 -2.45
CA CYS A 338 -10.74 -11.22 -3.61
C CYS A 338 -11.68 -10.74 -4.73
N ILE A 339 -12.92 -10.35 -4.39
CA ILE A 339 -13.88 -9.84 -5.38
C ILE A 339 -13.38 -8.49 -5.95
N GLY A 340 -12.93 -7.58 -5.10
CA GLY A 340 -12.35 -6.30 -5.53
C GLY A 340 -11.12 -6.47 -6.43
N GLY A 341 -10.24 -7.41 -6.09
CA GLY A 341 -9.07 -7.80 -6.89
C GLY A 341 -9.46 -8.34 -8.25
N LEU A 342 -10.46 -9.21 -8.32
CA LEU A 342 -10.99 -9.72 -9.60
C LEU A 342 -11.56 -8.60 -10.47
N LEU A 343 -12.34 -7.68 -9.90
CA LEU A 343 -12.90 -6.54 -10.61
C LEU A 343 -11.82 -5.57 -11.12
N LEU A 344 -10.79 -5.32 -10.32
CA LEU A 344 -9.63 -4.53 -10.74
C LEU A 344 -8.87 -5.23 -11.87
N LEU A 345 -8.65 -6.55 -11.77
CA LEU A 345 -8.02 -7.34 -12.82
C LEU A 345 -8.81 -7.27 -14.13
N LEU A 346 -10.13 -7.42 -14.09
CA LEU A 346 -11.00 -7.26 -15.26
C LEU A 346 -10.88 -5.85 -15.86
N THR A 347 -10.72 -4.82 -15.03
CA THR A 347 -10.47 -3.45 -15.47
C THR A 347 -9.11 -3.31 -16.16
N VAL A 348 -8.05 -3.94 -15.62
CA VAL A 348 -6.72 -3.97 -16.24
C VAL A 348 -6.74 -4.72 -17.56
N ILE A 349 -7.43 -5.87 -17.65
CA ILE A 349 -7.58 -6.62 -18.90
C ILE A 349 -8.26 -5.76 -19.98
N ARG A 350 -9.33 -5.03 -19.60
CA ARG A 350 -10.07 -4.17 -20.53
C ARG A 350 -9.29 -2.92 -20.97
N ARG A 351 -8.51 -2.31 -20.06
CA ARG A 351 -7.79 -1.06 -20.32
C ARG A 351 -6.34 -1.26 -20.78
N GLY A 352 -5.81 -2.47 -20.62
CA GLY A 352 -4.41 -2.82 -20.87
C GLY A 352 -3.49 -2.59 -19.66
N VAL A 353 -2.40 -3.36 -19.61
CA VAL A 353 -1.41 -3.32 -18.52
C VAL A 353 -0.63 -1.99 -18.44
N PHE A 354 -0.52 -1.25 -19.55
CA PHE A 354 0.11 0.08 -19.59
C PHE A 354 -0.83 1.23 -19.23
N SER A 355 -2.10 0.93 -18.93
CA SER A 355 -3.04 1.93 -18.42
C SER A 355 -2.65 2.36 -17.00
N PRO A 356 -3.16 3.51 -16.51
CA PRO A 356 -3.01 3.93 -15.11
C PRO A 356 -3.33 2.83 -14.09
N HIS A 357 -4.38 2.05 -14.39
CA HIS A 357 -4.86 0.97 -13.54
C HIS A 357 -3.89 -0.21 -13.60
N GLY A 358 -3.40 -0.55 -14.80
CA GLY A 358 -2.45 -1.63 -15.01
C GLY A 358 -1.12 -1.40 -14.28
N LEU A 359 -0.52 -0.22 -14.40
CA LEU A 359 0.75 0.10 -13.74
C LEU A 359 0.62 0.10 -12.21
N MET A 360 -0.47 0.66 -11.69
CA MET A 360 -0.77 0.62 -10.26
C MET A 360 -0.97 -0.83 -9.78
N SER A 361 -1.73 -1.65 -10.52
CA SER A 361 -1.97 -3.06 -10.21
C SER A 361 -0.72 -3.91 -10.24
N VAL A 362 0.25 -3.60 -11.10
CA VAL A 362 1.56 -4.27 -11.13
C VAL A 362 2.30 -4.03 -9.83
N LEU A 363 2.27 -2.81 -9.30
CA LEU A 363 2.90 -2.50 -8.01
C LEU A 363 2.17 -3.15 -6.83
N LEU A 364 0.83 -3.10 -6.82
CA LEU A 364 0.00 -3.77 -5.81
C LEU A 364 0.27 -5.29 -5.78
N GLY A 365 0.20 -5.94 -6.95
CA GLY A 365 0.43 -7.38 -7.08
C GLY A 365 1.89 -7.77 -6.84
N GLY A 366 2.83 -6.92 -7.24
CA GLY A 366 4.25 -7.07 -6.99
C GLY A 366 4.57 -7.07 -5.49
N GLU A 367 4.06 -6.10 -4.73
CA GLU A 367 4.30 -6.03 -3.29
C GLU A 367 3.67 -7.21 -2.56
N LEU A 368 2.43 -7.57 -2.91
CA LEU A 368 1.78 -8.76 -2.33
C LEU A 368 2.58 -10.04 -2.62
N THR A 369 3.10 -10.17 -3.84
CA THR A 369 3.91 -11.33 -4.25
C THR A 369 5.25 -11.35 -3.50
N LEU A 370 5.94 -10.21 -3.39
CA LEU A 370 7.19 -10.11 -2.62
C LEU A 370 6.98 -10.47 -1.15
N ILE A 371 5.87 -10.04 -0.54
CA ILE A 371 5.55 -10.41 0.85
C ILE A 371 5.27 -11.91 0.94
N VAL A 372 4.42 -12.48 0.09
CA VAL A 372 4.09 -13.92 0.15
C VAL A 372 5.31 -14.81 -0.09
N LEU A 373 6.19 -14.43 -1.02
CA LEU A 373 7.41 -15.19 -1.34
C LEU A 373 8.53 -14.95 -0.31
N GLY A 374 8.59 -13.75 0.28
CA GLY A 374 9.65 -13.34 1.21
C GLY A 374 9.30 -13.49 2.69
N MET A 375 8.06 -13.83 3.03
CA MET A 375 7.62 -14.03 4.42
C MET A 375 8.26 -15.29 4.99
N GLY A 376 9.37 -15.11 5.71
CA GLY A 376 10.03 -16.18 6.48
C GLY A 376 9.55 -16.30 7.93
N SER A 377 8.81 -15.32 8.43
CA SER A 377 8.27 -15.31 9.80
C SER A 377 6.91 -14.61 9.88
N ASP A 378 6.00 -15.12 10.72
CA ASP A 378 4.65 -14.62 10.97
C ASP A 378 4.67 -13.52 12.05
N PHE A 379 5.19 -12.35 11.68
CA PHE A 379 5.11 -11.15 12.51
C PHE A 379 4.00 -10.23 12.00
N TYR A 380 3.16 -9.73 12.91
CA TYR A 380 2.02 -8.85 12.62
C TYR A 380 2.36 -7.68 11.67
N ARG A 381 3.53 -7.07 11.84
CA ARG A 381 3.99 -5.96 11.00
C ARG A 381 4.14 -6.28 9.51
N TYR A 382 4.39 -7.54 9.13
CA TYR A 382 4.52 -7.94 7.73
C TYR A 382 3.17 -7.98 6.99
N TYR A 383 2.06 -7.95 7.73
CA TYR A 383 0.73 -7.93 7.15
C TYR A 383 0.22 -6.50 6.89
N LEU A 384 0.87 -5.46 7.43
CA LEU A 384 0.38 -4.08 7.29
C LEU A 384 0.30 -3.60 5.82
N PRO A 385 1.30 -3.85 4.94
CA PRO A 385 1.14 -3.52 3.53
C PRO A 385 0.01 -4.30 2.85
N ILE A 386 -0.25 -5.55 3.29
CA ILE A 386 -1.38 -6.36 2.79
C ILE A 386 -2.71 -5.75 3.21
N VAL A 387 -2.84 -5.27 4.45
CA VAL A 387 -4.04 -4.58 4.95
C VAL A 387 -4.30 -3.29 4.17
N PHE A 388 -3.24 -2.53 3.89
CA PHE A 388 -3.32 -1.35 3.04
C PHE A 388 -3.80 -1.70 1.61
N ILE A 389 -3.21 -2.72 0.97
CA ILE A 389 -3.65 -3.21 -0.34
C ILE A 389 -5.10 -3.67 -0.29
N SER A 390 -5.49 -4.36 0.78
CA SER A 390 -6.85 -4.85 1.02
C SER A 390 -7.85 -3.69 1.01
N ALA A 391 -7.52 -2.57 1.67
CA ALA A 391 -8.38 -1.38 1.68
C ALA A 391 -8.60 -0.78 0.29
N VAL A 392 -7.56 -0.76 -0.56
CA VAL A 392 -7.68 -0.33 -1.97
C VAL A 392 -8.62 -1.26 -2.74
N LEU A 393 -8.48 -2.58 -2.55
CA LEU A 393 -9.32 -3.57 -3.24
C LEU A 393 -10.78 -3.57 -2.73
N VAL A 394 -10.98 -3.37 -1.42
CA VAL A 394 -12.31 -3.15 -0.83
C VAL A 394 -12.97 -1.91 -1.44
N SER A 395 -12.22 -0.85 -1.74
CA SER A 395 -12.76 0.33 -2.44
C SER A 395 -13.39 -0.03 -3.79
N VAL A 396 -12.73 -0.91 -4.56
CA VAL A 396 -13.21 -1.43 -5.86
C VAL A 396 -14.47 -2.26 -5.70
N PHE A 397 -14.49 -3.17 -4.72
CA PHE A 397 -15.68 -3.98 -4.43
C PHE A 397 -16.89 -3.11 -4.07
N VAL A 398 -16.71 -2.18 -3.11
CA VAL A 398 -17.80 -1.35 -2.58
C VAL A 398 -18.40 -0.47 -3.67
N ASP A 399 -17.57 0.09 -4.54
CA ASP A 399 -18.03 0.89 -5.68
C ASP A 399 -18.93 0.10 -6.63
N ALA A 400 -18.46 -1.09 -7.04
CA ALA A 400 -19.22 -1.96 -7.94
C ALA A 400 -20.54 -2.42 -7.30
N PHE A 401 -20.50 -2.77 -6.02
CA PHE A 401 -21.69 -3.17 -5.27
C PHE A 401 -22.70 -2.01 -5.17
N TRP A 402 -22.23 -0.82 -4.77
CA TRP A 402 -23.07 0.38 -4.64
C TRP A 402 -23.72 0.79 -5.97
N GLY A 403 -22.94 0.77 -7.06
CA GLY A 403 -23.44 1.04 -8.40
C GLY A 403 -24.54 0.05 -8.83
N LEU A 404 -24.35 -1.25 -8.54
CA LEU A 404 -25.36 -2.27 -8.81
C LEU A 404 -26.64 -2.04 -7.98
N THR A 405 -26.51 -1.74 -6.69
CA THR A 405 -27.67 -1.46 -5.82
C THR A 405 -28.48 -0.27 -6.33
N LEU A 406 -27.82 0.84 -6.67
CA LEU A 406 -28.50 2.02 -7.21
C LEU A 406 -29.21 1.73 -8.54
N HIS A 407 -28.58 0.94 -9.41
CA HIS A 407 -29.18 0.52 -10.68
C HIS A 407 -30.45 -0.33 -10.48
N LEU A 408 -30.42 -1.27 -9.54
CA LEU A 408 -31.58 -2.11 -9.20
C LEU A 408 -32.72 -1.28 -8.59
N LEU A 409 -32.40 -0.33 -7.70
CA LEU A 409 -33.38 0.58 -7.10
C LEU A 409 -33.98 1.57 -8.11
N ALA A 410 -33.20 2.02 -9.10
CA ALA A 410 -33.72 2.87 -10.16
C ALA A 410 -34.70 2.11 -11.08
N ARG A 411 -34.40 0.83 -11.38
CA ARG A 411 -35.28 -0.04 -12.18
C ARG A 411 -36.62 -0.30 -11.51
N SER A 412 -36.65 -0.47 -10.18
CA SER A 412 -37.90 -0.69 -9.44
C SER A 412 -38.80 0.55 -9.34
N ARG A 413 -38.24 1.75 -9.57
CA ARG A 413 -38.97 3.03 -9.53
C ARG A 413 -39.50 3.49 -10.90
N LEU A 414 -39.09 2.86 -12.00
CA LEU A 414 -39.72 3.14 -13.29
C LEU A 414 -41.16 2.61 -13.22
N PRO A 415 -42.19 3.47 -13.35
CA PRO A 415 -43.57 2.99 -13.35
C PRO A 415 -43.67 1.93 -14.44
N LEU A 416 -44.23 0.76 -14.10
CA LEU A 416 -44.61 -0.27 -15.07
C LEU A 416 -45.35 0.49 -16.18
N ARG A 417 -44.70 0.66 -17.34
CA ARG A 417 -45.35 1.31 -18.48
C ARG A 417 -46.66 0.54 -18.64
N PRO A 418 -47.83 1.20 -18.55
CA PRO A 418 -49.08 0.51 -18.80
C PRO A 418 -48.89 -0.20 -20.13
N SER A 419 -49.04 -1.53 -20.09
CA SER A 419 -48.92 -2.38 -21.28
C SER A 419 -49.71 -1.70 -22.37
N ILE A 420 -49.02 -1.25 -23.42
CA ILE A 420 -49.65 -0.66 -24.60
C ILE A 420 -50.69 -1.69 -25.02
N THR A 421 -51.95 -1.38 -24.76
CA THR A 421 -53.07 -2.18 -25.22
C THR A 421 -52.95 -2.06 -26.73
N PHE A 422 -52.58 -3.16 -27.40
CA PHE A 422 -52.58 -3.22 -28.85
C PHE A 422 -54.01 -2.92 -29.28
N SER A 423 -54.27 -1.67 -29.67
CA SER A 423 -55.45 -1.36 -30.44
C SER A 423 -55.30 -2.18 -31.73
N PRO A 424 -56.23 -3.08 -32.05
CA PRO A 424 -56.12 -3.90 -33.24
C PRO A 424 -55.93 -2.96 -34.44
N ILE A 425 -54.80 -3.15 -35.12
CA ILE A 425 -54.48 -2.47 -36.37
C ILE A 425 -55.62 -2.80 -37.32
N ALA A 426 -56.48 -1.82 -37.59
CA ALA A 426 -57.38 -1.88 -38.72
C ALA A 426 -56.51 -2.04 -39.98
N MET A 427 -56.50 -3.24 -40.56
CA MET A 427 -55.92 -3.53 -41.86
C MET A 427 -56.54 -2.61 -42.89
N ARG A 428 -55.91 -1.47 -43.16
CA ARG A 428 -56.21 -0.66 -44.34
C ARG A 428 -55.36 -1.18 -45.47
N SER A 429 -55.99 -2.02 -46.30
CA SER A 429 -55.52 -2.45 -47.61
C SER A 429 -54.97 -1.26 -48.41
N GLN A 430 -53.65 -1.18 -48.55
CA GLN A 430 -53.01 -0.32 -49.54
C GLN A 430 -52.86 -1.13 -50.83
N LYS A 431 -53.61 -0.70 -51.85
CA LYS A 431 -53.48 -1.15 -53.23
C LYS A 431 -52.05 -0.87 -53.75
N PRO A 432 -51.43 -1.81 -54.49
CA PRO A 432 -50.19 -1.53 -55.20
C PRO A 432 -50.50 -0.59 -56.38
N THR A 433 -49.84 0.57 -56.41
CA THR A 433 -49.83 1.45 -57.58
C THR A 433 -48.61 1.10 -58.43
N ASN A 434 -48.87 0.44 -59.55
CA ASN A 434 -47.95 0.32 -60.68
C ASN A 434 -47.92 1.64 -61.46
N ALA A 435 -46.73 2.13 -61.81
CA ALA A 435 -46.40 2.95 -62.99
C ALA A 435 -44.90 3.31 -62.88
N SER A 436 -43.98 2.64 -63.59
CA SER A 436 -43.61 2.85 -65.01
C SER A 436 -42.81 4.12 -65.29
N THR A 437 -41.77 3.95 -66.12
CA THR A 437 -41.15 4.93 -67.05
C THR A 437 -40.34 6.07 -66.40
N SER A 438 -39.18 6.53 -66.88
CA SER A 438 -38.45 6.34 -68.14
C SER A 438 -37.12 7.12 -68.06
N GLU A 439 -36.13 6.67 -68.83
CA GLU A 439 -35.22 7.49 -69.66
C GLU A 439 -34.23 8.52 -69.06
N SER A 440 -32.95 8.25 -69.39
CA SER A 440 -32.01 9.10 -70.15
C SER A 440 -30.91 9.89 -69.43
N MET A 441 -29.73 9.73 -70.05
CA MET A 441 -28.47 10.48 -70.01
C MET A 441 -27.48 10.24 -68.87
#